data_AF-A0A392Q4U3-F1
#
_entry.id   AF-A0A392Q4U3-F1
#
_cell.length_a   1.000
_cell.length_b   1.000
_cell.length_c   1.000
_cell.angle_alpha   90.00
_cell.angle_beta   90.00
_cell.angle_gamma   90.00
#
_symmetry.space_group_name_H-M   'P 1'
#
loop_
_entity.id
_entity.type
_entity.pdbx_description
1 polymer ?
#
loop_
_entity_poly.entity_id
_entity_poly.type
_entity_poly.pdbx_seq_one_letter_code
_entity_poly.pdbx_strand_id
1 'polypeptide(L)'
;MAKDWLQCLPSGTIQTWKELEDKFLERFFTHNQFQKWKADIMNFKQHDTETLCEAYERFKLLKRKCPNHNMDIMEQIQIFTGGMRIQHRMHLDASAGGSINAKTAEEVKELIEQTCQNEYNMSNERSTKPADMLQLDKETAYQKEIELLKRKSEKASLEAQVNKVQEVCDFCQENHPNGHCIPEGTSE
;
A
#
# COMPACT_ATOMS: atom_id res chain seq x y z
N MET A 1 5.85 -29.86 29.72
CA MET A 1 7.23 -29.76 29.18
C MET A 1 8.28 -29.42 30.24
N ALA A 2 8.24 -28.24 30.88
CA ALA A 2 9.22 -27.90 31.93
C ALA A 2 9.02 -28.71 33.23
N LYS A 3 7.76 -28.84 33.68
CA LYS A 3 7.39 -29.65 34.86
C LYS A 3 7.77 -31.12 34.70
N ASP A 4 7.45 -31.71 33.55
CA ASP A 4 7.74 -33.13 33.27
C ASP A 4 9.25 -33.38 33.20
N TRP A 5 10.01 -32.46 32.59
CA TRP A 5 11.48 -32.52 32.60
C TRP A 5 12.05 -32.53 34.02
N LEU A 6 11.58 -31.62 34.88
CA LEU A 6 12.05 -31.51 36.26
C LEU A 6 11.75 -32.80 37.05
N GLN A 7 10.60 -33.44 36.79
CA GLN A 7 10.21 -34.70 37.43
C GLN A 7 10.98 -35.93 36.93
N CYS A 8 11.57 -35.87 35.73
CA CYS A 8 12.42 -36.94 35.20
C CYS A 8 13.89 -36.86 35.68
N LEU A 9 14.29 -35.82 36.41
CA LEU A 9 15.65 -35.72 36.93
C LEU A 9 15.86 -36.67 38.12
N PRO A 10 17.00 -37.38 38.19
CA PRO A 10 17.32 -38.21 39.35
C PRO A 10 17.34 -37.40 40.65
N SER A 11 16.94 -38.01 41.76
CA SER A 11 17.02 -37.38 43.08
C SER A 11 18.45 -36.95 43.41
N GLY A 12 18.62 -35.73 43.93
CA GLY A 12 19.94 -35.17 44.25
C GLY A 12 20.68 -34.51 43.07
N THR A 13 20.10 -34.49 41.87
CA THR A 13 20.67 -33.83 40.67
C THR A 13 20.70 -32.30 40.77
N ILE A 14 19.76 -31.73 41.52
CA ILE A 14 19.63 -30.29 41.77
C ILE A 14 19.55 -30.11 43.28
N GLN A 15 20.55 -29.44 43.84
CA GLN A 15 20.69 -29.19 45.28
C GLN A 15 20.62 -27.71 45.63
N THR A 16 20.79 -26.84 44.63
CA THR A 16 20.70 -25.39 44.80
C THR A 16 19.80 -24.76 43.74
N TRP A 17 19.30 -23.56 44.01
CA TRP A 17 18.56 -22.77 43.01
C TRP A 17 19.40 -22.49 41.76
N LYS A 18 20.69 -22.23 41.93
CA LYS A 18 21.62 -21.97 40.84
C LYS A 18 21.77 -23.18 39.91
N GLU A 19 21.87 -24.39 40.46
CA GLU A 19 21.91 -25.61 39.64
C GLU A 19 20.62 -25.87 38.87
N LEU A 20 19.47 -25.54 39.46
CA LEU A 20 18.18 -25.60 38.76
C LEU A 20 18.15 -24.63 37.59
N GLU A 21 18.54 -23.38 37.83
CA GLU A 21 18.60 -22.32 36.84
C GLU A 21 19.54 -22.71 35.69
N ASP A 22 20.77 -23.12 35.99
CA ASP A 22 21.78 -23.49 35.00
C ASP A 22 21.30 -24.67 34.14
N LYS A 23 20.75 -25.73 34.75
CA LYS A 23 20.23 -26.90 34.00
C LYS A 23 18.96 -26.57 33.21
N PHE A 24 18.11 -25.69 33.73
CA PHE A 24 16.91 -25.24 33.02
C PHE A 24 17.29 -24.41 31.79
N LEU A 25 18.23 -23.48 31.95
CA LEU A 25 18.76 -22.69 30.84
C LEU A 25 19.50 -23.57 29.84
N GLU A 26 20.31 -24.53 30.27
CA GLU A 26 20.96 -25.49 29.37
C GLU A 26 19.94 -26.30 28.56
N ARG A 27 18.86 -26.77 29.20
CA ARG A 27 17.84 -27.59 28.54
C ARG A 27 16.94 -26.81 27.59
N PHE A 28 16.50 -25.63 28.00
CA PHE A 28 15.45 -24.87 27.32
C PHE A 28 15.95 -23.63 26.58
N PHE A 29 17.12 -23.10 26.96
CA PHE A 29 17.74 -21.89 26.43
C PHE A 29 19.20 -22.15 26.03
N THR A 30 19.41 -23.16 25.19
CA THR A 30 20.75 -23.53 24.71
C THR A 30 21.46 -22.33 24.07
N HIS A 31 22.78 -22.25 24.23
CA HIS A 31 23.61 -21.24 23.55
C HIS A 31 23.35 -21.16 22.04
N ASN A 32 23.09 -22.30 21.38
CA ASN A 32 22.76 -22.34 19.96
C ASN A 32 21.44 -21.61 19.63
N GLN A 33 20.39 -21.78 20.44
CA GLN A 33 19.13 -21.03 20.26
C GLN A 33 19.34 -19.53 20.44
N PHE A 34 20.12 -19.12 21.44
CA PHE A 34 20.49 -17.71 21.61
C PHE A 34 21.22 -17.15 20.39
N GLN A 35 22.25 -17.85 19.89
CA GLN A 35 22.99 -17.42 18.69
C GLN A 35 22.08 -17.36 17.47
N LYS A 36 21.17 -18.32 17.31
CA LYS A 36 20.17 -18.30 16.24
C LYS A 36 19.27 -17.08 16.33
N TRP A 37 18.67 -16.79 17.49
CA TRP A 37 17.80 -15.61 17.63
C TRP A 37 18.56 -14.31 17.44
N LYS A 38 19.80 -14.23 17.93
CA LYS A 38 20.67 -13.08 17.69
C LYS A 38 20.95 -12.90 16.19
N ALA A 39 21.26 -13.98 15.48
CA ALA A 39 21.46 -13.97 14.03
C ALA A 39 20.18 -13.59 13.26
N ASP A 40 19.00 -14.07 13.70
CA ASP A 40 17.71 -13.73 13.10
C ASP A 40 17.40 -12.22 13.24
N ILE A 41 17.82 -11.59 14.34
CA ILE A 41 17.72 -10.13 14.51
C ILE A 41 18.72 -9.44 13.58
N MET A 42 20.02 -9.76 13.66
CA MET A 42 21.06 -9.08 12.89
C MET A 42 20.88 -9.20 11.38
N ASN A 43 20.33 -10.32 10.90
CA ASN A 43 20.07 -10.58 9.49
C ASN A 43 18.60 -10.37 9.12
N PHE A 44 17.87 -9.57 9.90
CA PHE A 44 16.47 -9.29 9.64
C PHE A 44 16.28 -8.79 8.21
N LYS A 45 15.31 -9.39 7.52
CA LYS A 45 14.82 -8.95 6.22
C LYS A 45 13.31 -9.05 6.22
N GLN A 46 12.65 -8.01 5.74
CA GLN A 46 11.22 -8.03 5.48
C GLN A 46 10.93 -9.01 4.33
N HIS A 47 9.91 -9.85 4.48
CA HIS A 47 9.48 -10.77 3.42
C HIS A 47 8.65 -10.03 2.35
N ASP A 48 8.58 -10.59 1.13
CA ASP A 48 7.91 -9.94 -0.01
C ASP A 48 6.39 -9.78 0.15
N THR A 49 5.76 -10.63 0.97
CA THR A 49 4.33 -10.60 1.25
C THR A 49 3.98 -9.81 2.50
N GLU A 50 4.97 -9.43 3.32
CA GLU A 50 4.73 -8.72 4.58
C GLU A 50 4.49 -7.23 4.35
N THR A 51 3.50 -6.68 5.05
CA THR A 51 3.37 -5.21 5.22
C THR A 51 4.50 -4.68 6.11
N LEU A 52 4.68 -3.35 6.15
CA LEU A 52 5.64 -2.73 7.07
C LEU A 52 5.33 -3.10 8.52
N CYS A 53 4.06 -3.18 8.88
CA CYS A 53 3.59 -3.41 10.25
C CYS A 53 3.80 -4.84 10.71
N GLU A 54 3.46 -5.81 9.86
CA GLU A 54 3.73 -7.23 10.14
C GLU A 54 5.24 -7.46 10.33
N ALA A 55 6.07 -6.84 9.48
CA ALA A 55 7.51 -6.90 9.59
C ALA A 55 8.01 -6.28 10.90
N TYR A 56 7.49 -5.11 11.28
CA TYR A 56 7.87 -4.44 12.53
C TYR A 56 7.44 -5.22 13.78
N GLU A 57 6.25 -5.83 13.77
CA GLU A 57 5.81 -6.73 14.84
C GLU A 57 6.67 -7.98 14.96
N ARG A 58 7.03 -8.60 13.82
CA ARG A 58 7.95 -9.72 13.81
C ARG A 58 9.32 -9.33 14.37
N PHE A 59 9.83 -8.16 14.04
CA PHE A 59 11.08 -7.64 14.59
C PHE A 59 11.00 -7.45 16.12
N LYS A 60 9.92 -6.85 16.63
CA LYS A 60 9.66 -6.74 18.08
C LYS A 60 9.62 -8.11 18.77
N LEU A 61 9.02 -9.11 18.13
CA LEU A 61 8.96 -10.48 18.65
C LEU A 61 10.34 -11.15 18.71
N LEU A 62 11.18 -10.96 17.69
CA LEU A 62 12.56 -11.48 17.68
C LEU A 62 13.38 -10.89 18.82
N LYS A 63 13.29 -9.58 19.05
CA LYS A 63 13.93 -8.91 20.19
C LYS A 63 13.48 -9.49 21.52
N ARG A 64 12.18 -9.74 21.70
CA ARG A 64 11.63 -10.33 22.94
C ARG A 64 12.12 -11.76 23.18
N LYS A 65 12.41 -12.53 22.12
CA LYS A 65 12.98 -13.88 22.24
C LYS A 65 14.45 -13.85 22.70
N CYS A 66 15.19 -12.77 22.41
CA CYS A 66 16.61 -12.65 22.72
C CYS A 66 16.90 -11.46 23.65
N PRO A 67 16.40 -11.44 24.91
CA PRO A 67 16.51 -10.26 25.78
C PRO A 67 17.95 -9.79 26.06
N ASN A 68 18.92 -10.70 26.05
CA ASN A 68 20.35 -10.40 26.27
C ASN A 68 21.11 -10.14 24.96
N HIS A 69 20.45 -9.55 23.97
CA HIS A 69 21.04 -9.34 22.65
C HIS A 69 22.19 -8.30 22.63
N ASN A 70 22.31 -7.46 23.67
CA ASN A 70 23.35 -6.42 23.84
C ASN A 70 23.44 -5.42 22.67
N MET A 71 22.30 -5.11 22.04
CA MET A 71 22.22 -4.11 20.96
C MET A 71 21.58 -2.87 21.52
N ASP A 72 22.13 -1.70 21.22
CA ASP A 72 21.49 -0.43 21.59
C ASP A 72 20.27 -0.15 20.70
N ILE A 73 19.50 0.89 21.05
CA ILE A 73 18.25 1.21 20.34
C ILE A 73 18.55 1.64 18.88
N MET A 74 19.64 2.37 18.66
CA MET A 74 20.01 2.86 17.33
C MET A 74 20.44 1.71 16.42
N GLU A 75 21.25 0.78 16.91
CA GLU A 75 21.66 -0.43 16.20
C GLU A 75 20.44 -1.25 15.79
N GLN A 76 19.47 -1.41 16.69
CA GLN A 76 18.22 -2.12 16.38
C GLN A 76 17.40 -1.42 15.27
N ILE A 77 17.33 -0.09 15.29
CA ILE A 77 16.67 0.69 14.25
C ILE A 77 17.42 0.53 12.92
N GLN A 78 18.74 0.61 12.91
CA GLN A 78 19.56 0.44 11.71
C GLN A 78 19.43 -0.96 11.10
N ILE A 79 19.38 -2.00 11.93
CA ILE A 79 19.11 -3.37 11.51
C ILE A 79 17.73 -3.45 10.86
N PHE A 80 16.70 -2.94 11.54
CA PHE A 80 15.34 -2.98 11.03
C PHE A 80 15.25 -2.23 9.69
N THR A 81 15.67 -0.96 9.66
CA THR A 81 15.59 -0.13 8.46
C THR A 81 16.43 -0.72 7.33
N GLY A 82 17.61 -1.28 7.64
CA GLY A 82 18.50 -2.07 6.79
C GLY A 82 17.82 -3.23 6.08
N GLY A 83 16.97 -3.96 6.81
CA GLY A 83 16.23 -5.13 6.34
C GLY A 83 14.89 -4.82 5.66
N MET A 84 14.41 -3.58 5.69
CA MET A 84 13.13 -3.22 5.07
C MET A 84 13.17 -3.29 3.54
N ARG A 85 12.00 -3.49 2.94
CA ARG A 85 11.81 -3.33 1.50
C ARG A 85 12.02 -1.88 1.11
N ILE A 86 12.62 -1.68 -0.07
CA ILE A 86 12.94 -0.35 -0.61
C ILE A 86 11.69 0.53 -0.67
N GLN A 87 10.53 -0.02 -1.06
CA GLN A 87 9.28 0.74 -1.18
C GLN A 87 8.82 1.32 0.17
N HIS A 88 8.84 0.52 1.24
CA HIS A 88 8.48 0.99 2.57
C HIS A 88 9.52 1.98 3.12
N ARG A 89 10.80 1.77 2.84
CA ARG A 89 11.85 2.73 3.20
C ARG A 89 11.62 4.08 2.52
N MET A 90 11.36 4.10 1.22
CA MET A 90 11.07 5.33 0.48
C MET A 90 9.83 6.06 1.02
N HIS A 91 8.80 5.31 1.40
CA HIS A 91 7.62 5.90 2.03
C HIS A 91 7.95 6.57 3.36
N LEU A 92 8.74 5.91 4.20
CA LEU A 92 9.18 6.48 5.47
C LEU A 92 10.12 7.68 5.27
N ASP A 93 11.03 7.64 4.28
CA ASP A 93 11.90 8.77 3.94
C ASP A 93 11.07 10.00 3.51
N ALA A 94 10.04 9.78 2.68
CA ALA A 94 9.14 10.86 2.27
C ALA A 94 8.38 11.45 3.47
N SER A 95 7.84 10.61 4.35
CA SER A 95 7.14 11.03 5.57
C SER A 95 8.06 11.73 6.58
N ALA A 96 9.33 11.35 6.63
CA ALA A 96 10.35 11.97 7.47
C ALA A 96 10.87 13.32 6.94
N GLY A 97 10.54 13.68 5.69
CA GLY A 97 11.07 14.86 5.00
C GLY A 97 12.54 14.72 4.58
N GLY A 98 13.02 13.49 4.39
CA GLY A 98 14.41 13.17 4.11
C GLY A 98 14.78 11.76 4.55
N SER A 99 16.07 11.41 4.50
CA SER A 99 16.52 10.07 4.90
C SER A 99 16.15 9.75 6.35
N ILE A 100 15.46 8.63 6.59
CA ILE A 100 15.16 8.13 7.94
C ILE A 100 16.41 7.82 8.75
N ASN A 101 17.54 7.55 8.09
CA ASN A 101 18.81 7.29 8.76
C ASN A 101 19.41 8.55 9.40
N ALA A 102 18.91 9.74 9.05
CA ALA A 102 19.29 11.01 9.68
C ALA A 102 18.43 11.36 10.90
N LYS A 103 17.41 10.55 11.21
CA LYS A 103 16.50 10.74 12.34
C LYS A 103 17.00 10.00 13.59
N THR A 104 16.49 10.40 14.75
CA THR A 104 16.75 9.69 16.00
C THR A 104 15.99 8.36 16.03
N ALA A 105 16.41 7.45 16.91
CA ALA A 105 15.76 6.14 17.03
C ALA A 105 14.29 6.27 17.44
N GLU A 106 13.98 7.23 18.30
CA GLU A 106 12.63 7.57 18.75
C GLU A 106 11.77 8.09 17.60
N GLU A 107 12.28 9.03 16.79
CA GLU A 107 11.58 9.57 15.63
C GLU A 107 11.25 8.47 14.61
N VAL A 108 12.21 7.59 14.30
CA VAL A 108 11.97 6.48 13.36
C VAL A 108 10.91 5.53 13.90
N LYS A 109 10.95 5.22 15.19
CA LYS A 109 9.95 4.36 15.83
C LYS A 109 8.55 4.97 15.74
N GLU A 110 8.41 6.25 16.09
CA GLU A 110 7.14 6.96 16.00
C GLU A 110 6.60 6.98 14.57
N LEU A 111 7.46 7.25 13.57
CA LEU A 111 7.07 7.22 12.16
C LEU A 111 6.55 5.85 11.71
N ILE A 112 7.20 4.76 12.12
CA ILE A 112 6.74 3.40 11.81
C ILE A 112 5.38 3.14 12.47
N GLU A 113 5.23 3.48 13.75
CA GLU A 113 3.97 3.29 14.48
C GLU A 113 2.82 4.10 13.89
N GLN A 114 3.06 5.35 13.50
CA GLN A 114 2.09 6.20 12.80
C GLN A 114 1.71 5.63 11.44
N THR A 115 2.69 5.16 10.66
CA THR A 115 2.45 4.53 9.36
C THR A 115 1.55 3.29 9.55
N CYS A 116 1.80 2.51 10.59
CA CYS A 116 0.98 1.35 10.90
C CYS A 116 -0.44 1.66 11.33
N GLN A 117 -0.61 2.71 12.12
CA GLN A 117 -1.93 3.15 12.50
C GLN A 117 -2.73 3.63 11.27
N ASN A 118 -2.06 4.32 10.34
CA ASN A 118 -2.68 4.77 9.09
C ASN A 118 -3.08 3.61 8.17
N GLU A 119 -2.23 2.59 8.03
CA GLU A 119 -2.56 1.36 7.29
C GLU A 119 -3.81 0.68 7.85
N TYR A 120 -3.92 0.57 9.18
CA TYR A 120 -5.08 -0.02 9.84
C TYR A 120 -6.35 0.81 9.62
N ASN A 121 -6.26 2.13 9.78
CA ASN A 121 -7.40 3.04 9.57
C ASN A 121 -7.92 2.96 8.13
N MET A 122 -7.03 2.97 7.14
CA MET A 122 -7.38 2.85 5.71
C MET A 122 -8.03 1.50 5.37
N SER A 123 -7.54 0.41 5.97
CA SER A 123 -8.15 -0.92 5.84
C SER A 123 -9.58 -0.95 6.42
N ASN A 124 -9.78 -0.29 7.56
CA ASN A 124 -11.07 -0.21 8.22
C ASN A 124 -12.06 0.70 7.46
N GLU A 125 -11.60 1.80 6.87
CA GLU A 125 -12.40 2.64 5.98
C GLU A 125 -12.84 1.91 4.71
N ARG A 126 -11.97 1.10 4.12
CA ARG A 126 -12.34 0.26 2.96
C ARG A 126 -13.35 -0.83 3.33
N SER A 127 -13.31 -1.32 4.55
CA SER A 127 -14.24 -2.33 5.06
C SER A 127 -15.60 -1.74 5.46
N THR A 128 -15.64 -0.44 5.80
CA THR A 128 -16.86 0.27 6.24
C THR A 128 -17.57 1.04 5.14
N LYS A 129 -16.98 1.21 3.95
CA LYS A 129 -17.71 1.71 2.78
C LYS A 129 -18.61 0.60 2.22
N PRO A 130 -19.96 0.70 2.33
CA PRO A 130 -20.83 -0.24 1.66
C PRO A 130 -20.56 -0.16 0.15
N ALA A 131 -20.55 -1.31 -0.53
CA ALA A 131 -20.31 -1.42 -1.98
C ALA A 131 -21.17 -0.45 -2.81
N ASP A 132 -22.32 -0.06 -2.27
CA ASP A 132 -23.27 0.91 -2.82
C ASP A 132 -22.68 2.32 -3.02
N MET A 133 -21.81 2.78 -2.12
CA MET A 133 -21.19 4.12 -2.21
C MET A 133 -20.15 4.19 -3.33
N LEU A 134 -19.40 3.10 -3.55
CA LEU A 134 -18.47 2.98 -4.67
C LEU A 134 -19.20 2.85 -6.02
N GLN A 135 -20.41 2.29 -6.03
CA GLN A 135 -21.28 2.30 -7.21
C GLN A 135 -21.80 3.70 -7.50
N LEU A 136 -22.22 4.45 -6.47
CA LEU A 136 -22.70 5.83 -6.60
C LEU A 136 -21.64 6.78 -7.17
N ASP A 137 -20.37 6.63 -6.78
CA ASP A 137 -19.27 7.43 -7.32
C ASP A 137 -19.04 7.15 -8.83
N LYS A 138 -19.16 5.88 -9.24
CA LYS A 138 -19.05 5.49 -10.67
C LYS A 138 -20.26 5.96 -11.47
N GLU A 139 -21.46 5.81 -10.92
CA GLU A 139 -22.71 6.30 -11.51
C GLU A 139 -22.64 7.82 -11.74
N THR A 140 -22.14 8.56 -10.74
CA THR A 140 -21.96 10.02 -10.85
C THR A 140 -20.91 10.40 -11.89
N ALA A 141 -19.83 9.62 -12.03
CA ALA A 141 -18.83 9.84 -13.08
C ALA A 141 -19.39 9.58 -14.48
N TYR A 142 -20.14 8.48 -14.67
CA TYR A 142 -20.80 8.18 -15.94
C TYR A 142 -21.88 9.22 -16.29
N GLN A 143 -22.64 9.71 -15.31
CA GLN A 143 -23.63 10.76 -15.53
C GLN A 143 -22.99 12.06 -16.03
N LYS A 144 -21.85 12.46 -15.47
CA LYS A 144 -21.08 13.62 -15.97
C LYS A 144 -20.57 13.43 -17.39
N GLU A 145 -20.12 12.23 -17.73
CA GLU A 145 -19.63 11.91 -19.07
C GLU A 145 -20.76 11.89 -20.11
N ILE A 146 -21.92 11.34 -19.74
CA ILE A 146 -23.15 11.38 -20.55
C ILE A 146 -23.61 12.83 -20.78
N GLU A 147 -23.57 13.68 -19.75
CA GLU A 147 -23.95 15.09 -19.87
C GLU A 147 -23.01 15.86 -20.81
N LEU A 148 -21.70 15.59 -20.72
CA LEU A 148 -20.71 16.17 -21.62
C LEU A 148 -20.93 15.73 -23.09
N LEU A 149 -21.24 14.44 -23.30
CA LEU A 149 -21.55 13.90 -24.62
C LEU A 149 -22.83 14.50 -25.20
N LYS A 150 -23.89 14.68 -24.39
CA LYS A 150 -25.11 15.39 -24.81
C LYS A 150 -24.81 16.81 -25.29
N ARG A 151 -24.07 17.60 -24.50
CA ARG A 151 -23.69 18.97 -24.88
C ARG A 151 -22.88 19.01 -26.17
N LYS A 152 -21.95 18.06 -26.37
CA LYS A 152 -21.19 17.95 -27.62
C LYS A 152 -22.09 17.62 -28.81
N SER A 153 -23.08 16.75 -28.64
CA SER A 153 -24.04 16.38 -29.69
C SER A 153 -24.97 17.53 -30.08
N GLU A 154 -25.45 18.30 -29.09
CA GLU A 154 -26.28 19.49 -29.31
C GLU A 154 -25.49 20.57 -30.05
N LYS A 155 -24.23 20.80 -29.65
CA LYS A 155 -23.34 21.73 -30.32
C LYS A 155 -23.06 21.32 -31.78
N ALA A 156 -22.78 20.04 -32.03
CA ALA A 156 -22.57 19.53 -33.39
C ALA A 156 -23.83 19.64 -34.27
N SER A 157 -25.03 19.46 -33.68
CA SER A 157 -26.31 19.64 -34.39
C SER A 157 -26.57 21.11 -34.74
N LEU A 158 -26.26 22.03 -33.83
CA LEU A 158 -26.34 23.48 -34.10
C LEU A 158 -25.33 23.91 -35.17
N GLU A 159 -24.08 23.41 -35.10
CA GLU A 159 -23.06 23.67 -36.13
C GLU A 159 -23.47 23.11 -37.50
N ALA A 160 -24.11 21.94 -37.56
CA ALA A 160 -24.65 21.37 -38.80
C ALA A 160 -25.83 22.17 -39.37
N GLN A 161 -26.65 22.80 -38.51
CA GLN A 161 -27.73 23.70 -38.96
C GLN A 161 -27.19 25.05 -39.43
N VAL A 162 -26.14 25.59 -38.80
CA VAL A 162 -25.48 26.84 -39.22
C VAL A 162 -24.75 26.67 -40.56
N ASN A 163 -24.20 25.49 -40.85
CA ASN A 163 -23.62 25.16 -42.16
C ASN A 163 -24.67 24.92 -43.27
N LYS A 164 -25.96 24.95 -42.95
CA LYS A 164 -27.06 24.82 -43.91
C LYS A 164 -27.57 26.20 -44.35
N VAL A 165 -26.66 27.17 -44.55
CA VAL A 165 -26.97 28.35 -45.35
C VAL A 165 -27.30 27.82 -46.74
N GLN A 166 -28.52 28.09 -47.17
CA GLN A 166 -29.12 27.59 -48.40
C GLN A 166 -28.21 27.92 -49.60
N GLU A 167 -27.51 26.90 -50.14
CA GLU A 167 -26.78 27.03 -51.40
C GLU A 167 -27.81 27.12 -52.53
N VAL A 168 -28.23 28.36 -52.79
CA VAL A 168 -29.02 28.70 -53.98
C VAL A 168 -28.05 28.76 -55.16
N CYS A 169 -28.46 28.31 -56.34
CA CYS A 169 -27.57 28.33 -57.51
C CYS A 169 -27.13 29.75 -57.85
N ASP A 170 -25.83 29.99 -57.94
CA ASP A 170 -25.27 31.34 -58.21
C ASP A 170 -25.67 31.88 -59.61
N PHE A 171 -26.11 31.00 -60.51
CA PHE A 171 -26.38 31.35 -61.91
C PHE A 171 -27.86 31.67 -62.21
N CYS A 172 -28.81 30.99 -61.55
CA CYS A 172 -30.25 31.18 -61.76
C CYS A 172 -31.02 31.50 -60.47
N GLN A 173 -30.35 31.50 -59.31
CA GLN A 173 -30.95 31.76 -58.00
C GLN A 173 -32.11 30.83 -57.62
N GLU A 174 -32.16 29.62 -58.19
CA GLU A 174 -33.11 28.58 -57.81
C GLU A 174 -32.49 27.52 -56.88
N ASN A 175 -33.35 26.76 -56.19
CA ASN A 175 -32.97 25.76 -55.19
C ASN A 175 -32.44 24.46 -55.83
N HIS A 176 -31.25 24.52 -56.41
CA HIS A 176 -30.50 23.35 -56.84
C HIS A 176 -28.98 23.59 -56.76
N PRO A 177 -28.16 22.52 -56.70
CA PRO A 177 -26.70 22.64 -56.75
C PRO A 177 -26.20 23.27 -58.07
N ASN A 178 -25.06 23.97 -58.02
CA ASN A 178 -24.42 24.54 -59.21
C ASN A 178 -24.10 23.44 -60.25
N GLY A 179 -24.44 23.69 -61.53
CA GLY A 179 -24.21 22.74 -62.64
C GLY A 179 -25.39 21.81 -62.95
N HIS A 180 -26.54 21.98 -62.30
CA HIS A 180 -27.79 21.25 -62.60
C HIS A 180 -28.90 22.18 -63.11
N CYS A 181 -28.54 23.33 -63.68
CA CYS A 181 -29.50 24.20 -64.36
C CYS A 181 -30.10 23.47 -65.55
N ILE A 182 -31.42 23.30 -65.57
CA ILE A 182 -32.10 22.74 -66.73
C ILE A 182 -32.26 23.87 -67.76
N PRO A 183 -31.73 23.74 -68.99
CA PRO A 183 -31.99 24.72 -70.03
C PRO A 183 -33.48 24.67 -70.40
N GLU A 184 -34.18 25.80 -70.32
CA GLU A 184 -35.59 25.89 -70.73
C GLU A 184 -35.73 25.47 -72.19
N GLY A 185 -36.39 24.32 -72.42
CA GLY A 185 -36.78 23.88 -73.75
C GLY A 185 -36.67 22.39 -74.06
N THR A 186 -37.16 21.49 -73.20
CA THR A 186 -37.55 20.10 -73.53
C THR A 186 -38.51 19.62 -72.43
N SER A 187 -39.73 19.12 -72.63
CA SER A 187 -40.55 18.84 -73.80
C SER A 187 -42.02 18.75 -73.34
N GLU A 188 -42.93 18.91 -74.31
CA GLU A 188 -44.26 18.26 -74.48
C GLU A 188 -45.22 18.09 -73.28
#